data_AF-A0A0Q9AYV5-F1
#
_entry.id   AF-A0A0Q9AYV5-F1
#
_cell.length_a   1.000
_cell.length_b   1.000
_cell.length_c   1.000
_cell.angle_alpha   90.00
_cell.angle_beta   90.00
_cell.angle_gamma   90.00
#
_symmetry.space_group_name_H-M   'P 1'
#
loop_
_entity.id
_entity.type
_entity.pdbx_description
1 polymer ?
#
loop_
_entity_poly.entity_id
_entity_poly.type
_entity_poly.pdbx_seq_one_letter_code
_entity_poly.pdbx_strand_id
1 'polypeptide(L)'
;MGRPRTNDTTVGERLVECTTELLATRPQESVTIRSVAAAARTSTAAVYSLFGDKEGLIAAVRDRAVAGLFQALTAVPASENALVDLYALAAAYRRWGREHSHLYATLFGGVQSFEPSGTVGTGDPVGPLLAAIDRAVTESVLEGEATSIAVSLWVTLHGVVTLELAGALEGPTADVTFRSTIHAALRGWATPAAFLRLRDGDLSPVFGSER
;
A
#
# COMPACT_ATOMS: atom_id res chain seq x y z
N MET A 1 -18.05 26.74 34.11
CA MET A 1 -18.03 26.10 32.77
C MET A 1 -16.61 25.66 32.49
N GLY A 2 -16.37 24.37 32.26
CA GLY A 2 -15.04 23.85 31.94
C GLY A 2 -14.58 24.35 30.57
N ARG A 3 -13.33 24.83 30.49
CA ARG A 3 -12.69 25.28 29.24
C ARG A 3 -12.81 24.14 28.19
N PRO A 4 -13.24 24.41 26.95
CA PRO A 4 -13.32 23.38 25.91
C PRO A 4 -11.96 22.69 25.78
N ARG A 5 -11.94 21.36 25.65
CA ARG A 5 -10.70 20.60 25.45
C ARG A 5 -10.08 21.05 24.12
N THR A 6 -9.10 21.93 24.16
CA THR A 6 -8.48 22.57 22.99
C THR A 6 -7.69 21.60 22.09
N ASN A 7 -7.54 20.33 22.51
CA ASN A 7 -6.84 19.25 21.81
C ASN A 7 -7.80 18.04 21.71
N ASP A 8 -8.79 18.15 20.83
CA ASP A 8 -9.77 17.08 20.57
C ASP A 8 -9.41 16.31 19.27
N THR A 9 -10.13 15.24 18.95
CA THR A 9 -9.90 14.37 17.78
C THR A 9 -9.72 15.16 16.48
N THR A 10 -10.53 16.20 16.25
CA THR A 10 -10.43 17.05 15.05
C THR A 10 -9.10 17.81 14.96
N VAL A 11 -8.47 18.16 16.08
CA VAL A 11 -7.13 18.78 16.08
C VAL A 11 -6.09 17.74 15.71
N GLY A 12 -6.24 16.51 16.21
CA GLY A 12 -5.38 15.37 15.86
C GLY A 12 -5.43 15.07 14.37
N GLU A 13 -6.63 14.96 13.78
CA GLU A 13 -6.82 14.72 12.35
C GLU A 13 -6.15 15.78 11.48
N ARG A 14 -6.34 17.07 11.81
CA ARG A 14 -5.67 18.17 11.08
C ARG A 14 -4.15 18.12 11.21
N LEU A 15 -3.63 17.74 12.38
CA LEU A 15 -2.19 17.59 12.57
C LEU A 15 -1.62 16.47 11.70
N VAL A 16 -2.31 15.32 11.62
CA VAL A 16 -1.93 14.21 10.74
C VAL A 16 -2.01 14.63 9.27
N GLU A 17 -3.08 15.30 8.85
CA GLU A 17 -3.26 15.80 7.49
C GLU A 17 -2.18 16.81 7.09
N CYS A 18 -1.94 17.85 7.89
CA CYS A 18 -0.90 18.83 7.58
C CYS A 18 0.52 18.21 7.62
N THR A 19 0.77 17.21 8.47
CA THR A 19 2.05 16.48 8.46
C THR A 19 2.21 15.69 7.17
N THR A 20 1.15 15.02 6.74
CA THR A 20 1.08 14.27 5.47
C THR A 20 1.42 15.18 4.28
N GLU A 21 0.81 16.37 4.21
CA GLU A 21 1.08 17.38 3.17
C GLU A 21 2.52 17.92 3.21
N LEU A 22 3.07 18.15 4.41
CA LEU A 22 4.45 18.62 4.55
C LEU A 22 5.46 17.55 4.10
N LEU A 23 5.21 16.28 4.42
CA LEU A 23 6.04 15.16 3.95
C LEU A 23 5.95 14.98 2.43
N ALA A 24 4.88 15.42 1.79
CA ALA A 24 4.76 15.38 0.32
C ALA A 24 5.69 16.36 -0.40
N THR A 25 6.13 17.43 0.27
CA THR A 25 6.93 18.50 -0.36
C THR A 25 8.33 18.62 0.21
N ARG A 26 8.66 17.87 1.27
CA ARG A 26 9.91 18.02 2.01
C ARG A 26 10.40 16.68 2.58
N PRO A 27 11.72 16.48 2.70
CA PRO A 27 12.28 15.34 3.43
C PRO A 27 11.79 15.29 4.88
N GLN A 28 11.56 14.10 5.43
CA GLN A 28 11.03 13.89 6.78
C GLN A 28 11.86 14.60 7.86
N GLU A 29 13.18 14.67 7.71
CA GLU A 29 14.11 15.31 8.64
C GLU A 29 13.84 16.82 8.75
N SER A 30 13.39 17.44 7.65
CA SER A 30 13.09 18.87 7.59
C SER A 30 11.72 19.25 8.16
N VAL A 31 10.83 18.26 8.38
CA VAL A 31 9.52 18.49 9.01
C VAL A 31 9.71 18.66 10.51
N THR A 32 9.34 19.82 11.05
CA THR A 32 9.45 20.14 12.48
C THR A 32 8.07 20.21 13.13
N ILE A 33 8.00 19.95 14.44
CA ILE A 33 6.76 20.14 15.23
C ILE A 33 6.23 21.57 15.07
N ARG A 34 7.11 22.57 15.02
CA ARG A 34 6.73 23.97 14.82
C ARG A 34 6.10 24.20 13.45
N SER A 35 6.69 23.67 12.37
CA SER A 35 6.12 23.83 11.02
C SER A 35 4.78 23.12 10.88
N VAL A 36 4.62 21.95 11.48
CA VAL A 36 3.35 21.22 11.48
C VAL A 36 2.28 21.98 12.27
N ALA A 37 2.59 22.41 13.49
CA ALA A 37 1.65 23.14 14.33
C ALA A 37 1.18 24.45 13.65
N ALA A 38 2.11 25.15 12.98
CA ALA A 38 1.78 26.33 12.18
C ALA A 38 0.84 25.99 11.01
N ALA A 39 1.13 24.93 10.24
CA ALA A 39 0.28 24.49 9.12
C ALA A 39 -1.13 24.08 9.60
N ALA A 40 -1.21 23.33 10.69
CA ALA A 40 -2.48 22.88 11.29
C ALA A 40 -3.21 23.97 12.09
N ARG A 41 -2.65 25.20 12.15
CA ARG A 41 -3.16 26.34 12.92
C ARG A 41 -3.43 26.01 14.38
N THR A 42 -2.47 25.34 15.02
CA THR A 42 -2.52 24.94 16.43
C THR A 42 -1.20 25.25 17.15
N SER A 43 -1.14 24.95 18.44
CA SER A 43 0.08 25.11 19.25
C SER A 43 0.98 23.87 19.16
N THR A 44 2.29 24.04 19.34
CA THR A 44 3.20 22.91 19.48
C THR A 44 2.85 22.05 20.70
N ALA A 45 2.29 22.64 21.75
CA ALA A 45 1.77 21.93 22.92
C ALA A 45 0.65 20.93 22.56
N ALA A 46 -0.15 21.21 21.52
CA ALA A 46 -1.15 20.26 21.02
C ALA A 46 -0.51 19.00 20.44
N VAL A 47 0.61 19.14 19.71
CA VAL A 47 1.36 18.01 19.17
C VAL A 47 1.88 17.12 20.29
N TYR A 48 2.58 17.70 21.27
CA TYR A 48 3.09 16.95 22.42
C TYR A 48 1.96 16.30 23.23
N SER A 49 0.83 16.99 23.40
CA SER A 49 -0.32 16.47 24.15
C SER A 49 -1.05 15.32 23.45
N LEU A 50 -1.10 15.31 22.12
CA LEU A 50 -1.87 14.32 21.35
C LEU A 50 -1.02 13.15 20.87
N PHE A 51 0.26 13.39 20.58
CA PHE A 51 1.15 12.44 19.93
C PHE A 51 2.43 12.15 20.71
N GLY A 52 2.67 12.84 21.84
CA GLY A 52 3.87 12.67 22.65
C GLY A 52 5.08 13.40 22.08
N ASP A 53 5.44 13.16 20.82
CA ASP A 53 6.56 13.79 20.12
C ASP A 53 6.38 13.79 18.60
N LYS A 54 7.46 14.06 17.84
CA LYS A 54 7.45 14.00 16.37
C LYS A 54 7.26 12.57 15.88
N GLU A 55 7.88 11.58 16.51
CA GLU A 55 7.82 10.19 16.08
C GLU A 55 6.41 9.61 16.27
N GLY A 56 5.73 9.94 17.37
CA GLY A 56 4.33 9.58 17.57
C GLY A 56 3.39 10.21 16.55
N LEU A 57 3.70 11.42 16.07
CA LEU A 57 2.93 12.04 14.99
C LEU A 57 3.21 11.37 13.64
N ILE A 58 4.46 11.03 13.34
CA ILE A 58 4.82 10.26 12.13
C ILE A 58 4.20 8.86 12.17
N ALA A 59 4.14 8.22 13.35
CA ALA A 59 3.44 6.96 13.54
C ALA A 59 1.95 7.08 13.20
N ALA A 60 1.28 8.16 13.62
CA ALA A 60 -0.11 8.40 13.25
C ALA A 60 -0.31 8.63 11.73
N VAL A 61 0.66 9.27 11.05
CA VAL A 61 0.65 9.36 9.57
C VAL A 61 0.82 7.98 8.92
N ARG A 62 1.71 7.15 9.46
CA ARG A 62 1.89 5.76 9.00
C ARG A 62 0.61 4.94 9.20
N ASP A 63 -0.07 5.08 10.34
CA ASP A 63 -1.34 4.38 10.61
C ASP A 63 -2.42 4.81 9.60
N ARG A 64 -2.46 6.11 9.23
CA ARG A 64 -3.30 6.60 8.13
C ARG A 64 -2.92 5.98 6.79
N ALA A 65 -1.64 5.84 6.48
CA ALA A 65 -1.17 5.19 5.27
C ALA A 65 -1.60 3.71 5.22
N VAL A 66 -1.43 2.98 6.33
CA VAL A 66 -1.86 1.58 6.48
C VAL A 66 -3.36 1.45 6.23
N ALA A 67 -4.17 2.27 6.90
CA ALA A 67 -5.63 2.25 6.74
C ALA A 67 -6.05 2.58 5.29
N GLY A 68 -5.39 3.55 4.66
CA GLY A 68 -5.67 3.92 3.27
C GLY A 68 -5.37 2.80 2.28
N LEU A 69 -4.21 2.13 2.42
CA LEU A 69 -3.85 1.00 1.56
C LEU A 69 -4.80 -0.19 1.79
N PHE A 70 -5.09 -0.51 3.05
CA PHE A 70 -6.05 -1.57 3.39
C PHE A 70 -7.42 -1.32 2.75
N GLN A 71 -7.93 -0.09 2.83
CA GLN A 71 -9.19 0.29 2.20
C GLN A 71 -9.14 0.16 0.67
N ALA A 72 -8.05 0.61 0.04
CA ALA A 72 -7.88 0.52 -1.41
C ALA A 72 -7.88 -0.94 -1.91
N LEU A 73 -7.26 -1.86 -1.16
CA LEU A 73 -7.24 -3.28 -1.49
C LEU A 73 -8.57 -3.97 -1.17
N THR A 74 -9.20 -3.62 -0.05
CA THR A 74 -10.53 -4.17 0.33
C THR A 74 -11.62 -3.78 -0.67
N ALA A 75 -11.48 -2.63 -1.33
CA ALA A 75 -12.42 -2.17 -2.35
C ALA A 75 -12.36 -2.98 -3.66
N VAL A 76 -11.38 -3.87 -3.84
CA VAL A 76 -11.27 -4.72 -5.03
C VAL A 76 -12.29 -5.86 -4.92
N PRO A 77 -13.26 -5.97 -5.86
CA PRO A 77 -14.23 -7.06 -5.84
C PRO A 77 -13.56 -8.40 -6.10
N ALA A 78 -13.94 -9.42 -5.32
CA ALA A 78 -13.55 -10.80 -5.61
C ALA A 78 -14.30 -11.34 -6.84
N SER A 79 -13.66 -12.22 -7.60
CA SER A 79 -14.23 -12.97 -8.71
C SER A 79 -14.00 -14.48 -8.55
N GLU A 80 -14.51 -15.26 -9.51
CA GLU A 80 -14.26 -16.71 -9.57
C GLU A 80 -12.84 -17.06 -10.05
N ASN A 81 -12.06 -16.07 -10.52
CA ASN A 81 -10.71 -16.30 -11.03
C ASN A 81 -9.67 -15.69 -10.09
N ALA A 82 -9.05 -16.54 -9.27
CA ALA A 82 -8.08 -16.11 -8.27
C ALA A 82 -6.87 -15.35 -8.84
N LEU A 83 -6.43 -15.65 -10.07
CA LEU A 83 -5.32 -14.92 -10.71
C LEU A 83 -5.73 -13.53 -11.17
N VAL A 84 -6.99 -13.37 -11.61
CA VAL A 84 -7.55 -12.06 -11.95
C VAL A 84 -7.65 -11.18 -10.71
N ASP A 85 -8.12 -11.76 -9.60
CA ASP A 85 -8.22 -11.04 -8.32
C ASP A 85 -6.85 -10.59 -7.81
N LEU A 86 -5.84 -11.47 -7.87
CA LEU A 86 -4.47 -11.14 -7.47
C LEU A 86 -3.87 -10.02 -8.33
N TYR A 87 -4.13 -10.02 -9.64
CA TYR A 87 -3.71 -8.93 -10.51
C TYR A 87 -4.46 -7.63 -10.21
N ALA A 88 -5.77 -7.69 -9.95
CA ALA A 88 -6.57 -6.52 -9.61
C ALA A 88 -6.12 -5.88 -8.29
N LEU A 89 -5.76 -6.70 -7.29
CA LEU A 89 -5.15 -6.26 -6.03
C LEU A 89 -3.78 -5.62 -6.25
N ALA A 90 -2.93 -6.22 -7.09
CA ALA A 90 -1.66 -5.64 -7.50
C ALA A 90 -1.85 -4.25 -8.16
N ALA A 91 -2.85 -4.12 -9.04
CA ALA A 91 -3.16 -2.85 -9.71
C ALA A 91 -3.68 -1.80 -8.73
N ALA A 92 -4.52 -2.21 -7.76
CA ALA A 92 -4.99 -1.33 -6.69
C ALA A 92 -3.85 -0.86 -5.78
N TYR A 93 -2.90 -1.75 -5.44
CA TYR A 93 -1.68 -1.39 -4.70
C TYR A 93 -0.87 -0.32 -5.44
N ARG A 94 -0.60 -0.53 -6.74
CA ARG A 94 0.13 0.43 -7.57
C ARG A 94 -0.60 1.77 -7.67
N ARG A 95 -1.90 1.75 -7.95
CA ARG A 95 -2.73 2.97 -8.04
C ARG A 95 -2.69 3.74 -6.74
N TRP A 96 -2.88 3.08 -5.61
CA TRP A 96 -2.80 3.71 -4.29
C TRP A 96 -1.43 4.35 -4.07
N GLY A 97 -0.34 3.64 -4.37
CA GLY A 97 1.02 4.17 -4.26
C GLY A 97 1.25 5.42 -5.12
N ARG A 98 0.70 5.46 -6.33
CA ARG A 98 0.78 6.63 -7.23
C ARG A 98 -0.03 7.82 -6.72
N GLU A 99 -1.26 7.58 -6.30
CA GLU A 99 -2.17 8.63 -5.80
C GLU A 99 -1.71 9.18 -4.44
N HIS A 100 -1.00 8.37 -3.65
CA HIS A 100 -0.60 8.67 -2.28
C HIS A 100 0.92 8.51 -2.08
N SER A 101 1.73 8.96 -3.05
CA SER A 101 3.19 8.76 -3.09
C SER A 101 3.94 9.15 -1.80
N HIS A 102 3.46 10.16 -1.10
CA HIS A 102 4.02 10.64 0.16
C HIS A 102 3.64 9.77 1.36
N LEU A 103 2.41 9.24 1.39
CA LEU A 103 2.02 8.21 2.37
C LEU A 103 2.77 6.91 2.09
N TYR A 104 2.94 6.54 0.81
CA TYR A 104 3.74 5.41 0.40
C TYR A 104 5.21 5.56 0.85
N ALA A 105 5.81 6.73 0.65
CA ALA A 105 7.16 7.03 1.13
C ALA A 105 7.26 7.04 2.67
N THR A 106 6.22 7.50 3.37
CA THR A 106 6.19 7.44 4.85
C THR A 106 6.07 5.99 5.34
N LEU A 107 5.31 5.17 4.62
CA LEU A 107 5.10 3.76 4.95
C LEU A 107 6.33 2.91 4.62
N PHE A 108 7.06 3.23 3.54
CA PHE A 108 8.09 2.35 2.98
C PHE A 108 9.48 2.97 2.73
N GLY A 109 9.67 4.28 2.89
CA GLY A 109 10.84 5.05 2.46
C GLY A 109 12.15 4.85 3.25
N GLY A 110 12.33 3.71 3.90
CA GLY A 110 13.52 3.34 4.66
C GLY A 110 13.83 1.85 4.56
N VAL A 111 14.86 1.38 5.28
CA VAL A 111 15.14 -0.07 5.38
C VAL A 111 13.97 -0.74 6.09
N GLN A 112 13.19 -1.51 5.34
CA GLN A 112 12.05 -2.25 5.88
C GLN A 112 12.52 -3.58 6.46
N SER A 113 12.09 -3.89 7.69
CA SER A 113 12.09 -5.26 8.20
C SER A 113 10.81 -5.93 7.74
N PHE A 114 10.92 -6.99 6.93
CA PHE A 114 9.82 -7.90 6.67
C PHE A 114 9.81 -8.95 7.78
N GLU A 115 8.70 -9.10 8.51
CA GLU A 115 8.48 -10.21 9.46
C GLU A 115 7.50 -11.21 8.82
N PRO A 116 8.00 -12.27 8.15
CA PRO A 116 7.15 -13.28 7.49
C PRO A 116 6.20 -14.01 8.46
N SER A 117 6.57 -14.07 9.74
CA SER A 117 5.88 -14.81 10.79
C SER A 117 4.93 -13.96 11.63
N GLY A 118 4.78 -12.67 11.33
CA GLY A 118 3.78 -11.84 12.00
C GLY A 118 2.40 -12.44 11.74
N THR A 119 1.60 -12.66 12.79
CA THR A 119 0.18 -12.97 12.60
C THR A 119 -0.42 -11.85 11.77
N VAL A 120 -0.97 -12.21 10.59
CA VAL A 120 -1.76 -11.30 9.76
C VAL A 120 -2.92 -10.79 10.62
N GLY A 121 -2.72 -9.62 11.23
CA GLY A 121 -3.70 -9.00 12.09
C GLY A 121 -4.76 -8.30 11.27
N THR A 122 -5.87 -7.93 11.91
CA THR A 122 -6.95 -7.10 11.34
C THR A 122 -6.51 -5.66 10.97
N GLY A 123 -5.19 -5.41 10.89
CA GLY A 123 -4.56 -4.13 10.56
C GLY A 123 -3.32 -4.26 9.67
N ASP A 124 -3.07 -5.43 9.06
CA ASP A 124 -2.08 -5.55 8.00
C ASP A 124 -2.58 -4.80 6.74
N PRO A 125 -1.86 -3.78 6.25
CA PRO A 125 -2.29 -3.02 5.07
C PRO A 125 -2.53 -3.89 3.83
N VAL A 126 -1.90 -5.07 3.74
CA VAL A 126 -2.04 -6.00 2.61
C VAL A 126 -2.83 -7.27 2.94
N GLY A 127 -3.57 -7.30 4.05
CA GLY A 127 -4.44 -8.42 4.42
C GLY A 127 -5.31 -8.99 3.27
N PRO A 128 -5.97 -8.17 2.43
CA PRO A 128 -6.73 -8.66 1.29
C PRO A 128 -5.90 -9.40 0.25
N LEU A 129 -4.64 -9.00 0.03
CA LEU A 129 -3.71 -9.69 -0.86
C LEU A 129 -3.32 -11.06 -0.29
N LEU A 130 -3.03 -11.13 1.01
CA LEU A 130 -2.71 -12.37 1.70
C LEU A 130 -3.89 -13.37 1.66
N ALA A 131 -5.11 -12.88 1.93
CA ALA A 131 -6.31 -13.70 1.82
C ALA A 131 -6.55 -14.23 0.39
N ALA A 132 -6.26 -13.43 -0.64
CA ALA A 132 -6.35 -13.87 -2.03
C ALA A 132 -5.29 -14.93 -2.37
N ILE A 133 -4.08 -14.83 -1.82
CA ILE A 133 -3.03 -15.85 -1.96
C ILE A 133 -3.46 -17.15 -1.28
N ASP A 134 -3.92 -17.10 -0.03
CA ASP A 134 -4.37 -18.28 0.72
C ASP A 134 -5.49 -19.02 0.00
N ARG A 135 -6.46 -18.27 -0.53
CA ARG A 135 -7.53 -18.83 -1.36
C ARG A 135 -6.97 -19.50 -2.62
N ALA A 136 -6.07 -18.84 -3.34
CA ALA A 136 -5.50 -19.37 -4.57
C ALA A 136 -4.66 -20.65 -4.34
N VAL A 137 -3.98 -20.75 -3.20
CA VAL A 137 -3.28 -21.98 -2.77
C VAL A 137 -4.29 -23.07 -2.42
N THR A 138 -5.33 -22.75 -1.65
CA THR A 138 -6.41 -23.69 -1.27
C THR A 138 -7.13 -24.26 -2.48
N GLU A 139 -7.37 -23.45 -3.51
CA GLU A 139 -8.01 -23.83 -4.77
C GLU A 139 -7.05 -24.52 -5.76
N SER A 140 -5.78 -24.76 -5.38
CA SER A 140 -4.74 -25.34 -6.24
C SER A 140 -4.52 -24.54 -7.55
N VAL A 141 -4.73 -23.23 -7.49
CA VAL A 141 -4.40 -22.28 -8.57
C VAL A 141 -2.92 -21.90 -8.48
N LEU A 142 -2.42 -21.67 -7.27
CA LEU A 142 -1.01 -21.45 -6.99
C LEU A 142 -0.38 -22.68 -6.28
N GLU A 143 0.92 -22.88 -6.50
CA GLU A 143 1.71 -23.94 -5.89
C GLU A 143 2.86 -23.33 -5.08
N GLY A 144 2.97 -23.70 -3.81
CA GLY A 144 4.03 -23.21 -2.92
C GLY A 144 3.49 -22.85 -1.54
N GLU A 145 4.40 -22.36 -0.69
CA GLU A 145 4.07 -21.87 0.64
C GLU A 145 3.57 -20.42 0.54
N ALA A 146 2.45 -20.11 1.20
CA ALA A 146 1.73 -18.83 1.04
C ALA A 146 2.61 -17.62 1.39
N THR A 147 3.43 -17.71 2.43
CA THR A 147 4.36 -16.64 2.83
C THR A 147 5.40 -16.39 1.75
N SER A 148 5.93 -17.45 1.13
CA SER A 148 6.91 -17.35 0.04
C SER A 148 6.32 -16.67 -1.20
N ILE A 149 5.07 -16.99 -1.54
CA ILE A 149 4.32 -16.32 -2.61
C ILE A 149 4.09 -14.84 -2.25
N ALA A 150 3.66 -14.56 -1.03
CA ALA A 150 3.42 -13.20 -0.55
C ALA A 150 4.69 -12.35 -0.59
N VAL A 151 5.83 -12.86 -0.14
CA VAL A 151 7.14 -12.18 -0.23
C VAL A 151 7.50 -11.89 -1.67
N SER A 152 7.33 -12.86 -2.57
CA SER A 152 7.65 -12.69 -3.99
C SER A 152 6.81 -11.60 -4.64
N LEU A 153 5.49 -11.59 -4.39
CA LEU A 153 4.60 -10.55 -4.87
C LEU A 153 4.91 -9.20 -4.23
N TRP A 154 5.21 -9.18 -2.93
CA TRP A 154 5.60 -7.97 -2.21
C TRP A 154 6.84 -7.32 -2.81
N VAL A 155 7.94 -8.06 -2.93
CA VAL A 155 9.20 -7.56 -3.51
C VAL A 155 8.97 -7.04 -4.94
N THR A 156 8.15 -7.75 -5.72
CA THR A 156 7.81 -7.35 -7.08
C THR A 156 7.03 -6.04 -7.12
N LEU A 157 5.93 -5.96 -6.38
CA LEU A 157 5.08 -4.77 -6.29
C LEU A 157 5.86 -3.57 -5.78
N HIS A 158 6.59 -3.79 -4.69
CA HIS A 158 7.35 -2.75 -4.02
C HIS A 158 8.46 -2.21 -4.93
N GLY A 159 9.19 -3.09 -5.61
CA GLY A 159 10.23 -2.69 -6.56
C GLY A 159 9.68 -1.85 -7.72
N VAL A 160 8.59 -2.31 -8.37
CA VAL A 160 8.01 -1.59 -9.51
C VAL A 160 7.44 -0.23 -9.08
N VAL A 161 6.66 -0.19 -8.00
CA VAL A 161 6.03 1.07 -7.54
C VAL A 161 7.09 2.05 -7.05
N THR A 162 8.10 1.59 -6.30
CA THR A 162 9.18 2.46 -5.82
C THR A 162 10.00 3.03 -6.98
N LEU A 163 10.32 2.22 -8.00
CA LEU A 163 11.02 2.71 -9.20
C LEU A 163 10.18 3.70 -10.01
N GLU A 164 8.87 3.46 -10.12
CA GLU A 164 7.94 4.39 -10.77
C GLU A 164 7.84 5.72 -10.02
N LEU A 165 7.69 5.69 -8.70
CA LEU A 165 7.64 6.91 -7.87
C LEU A 165 8.97 7.68 -7.88
N ALA A 166 10.10 7.01 -8.10
CA ALA A 166 11.41 7.63 -8.26
C ALA A 166 11.64 8.21 -9.67
N GLY A 167 10.69 8.07 -10.60
CA GLY A 167 10.84 8.51 -11.99
C GLY A 167 11.77 7.62 -12.83
N ALA A 168 12.16 6.44 -12.33
CA ALA A 168 12.97 5.49 -13.09
C ALA A 168 12.12 4.71 -14.12
N LEU A 169 10.81 4.65 -13.92
CA LEU A 169 9.84 4.08 -14.84
C LEU A 169 8.77 5.13 -15.15
N GLU A 170 8.68 5.58 -16.39
CA GLU A 170 7.74 6.65 -16.79
C GLU A 170 6.84 6.23 -17.97
N GLY A 171 5.63 6.80 -18.00
CA GLY A 171 4.69 6.67 -19.10
C GLY A 171 4.44 5.21 -19.51
N PRO A 172 4.40 4.88 -20.82
CA PRO A 172 4.14 3.54 -21.31
C PRO A 172 5.09 2.45 -20.77
N THR A 173 6.33 2.83 -20.44
CA THR A 173 7.33 1.90 -19.90
C THR A 173 6.93 1.40 -18.51
N ALA A 174 6.38 2.27 -17.67
CA ALA A 174 5.89 1.89 -16.34
C ALA A 174 4.75 0.87 -16.43
N ASP A 175 3.80 1.09 -17.35
CA ASP A 175 2.64 0.20 -17.52
C ASP A 175 3.04 -1.17 -18.07
N VAL A 176 3.93 -1.19 -19.07
CA VAL A 176 4.47 -2.45 -19.61
C VAL A 176 5.27 -3.20 -18.56
N THR A 177 6.13 -2.50 -17.80
CA THR A 177 6.95 -3.11 -16.73
C THR A 177 6.08 -3.68 -15.63
N PHE A 178 5.09 -2.93 -15.13
CA PHE A 178 4.15 -3.42 -14.13
C PHE A 178 3.42 -4.67 -14.61
N ARG A 179 2.75 -4.59 -15.76
CA ARG A 179 1.97 -5.72 -16.30
C ARG A 179 2.83 -6.96 -16.49
N SER A 180 3.97 -6.82 -17.16
CA SER A 180 4.85 -7.95 -17.47
C SER A 180 5.46 -8.59 -16.22
N THR A 181 5.88 -7.79 -15.24
CA THR A 181 6.51 -8.29 -14.02
C THR A 181 5.50 -9.01 -13.13
N ILE A 182 4.29 -8.44 -12.95
CA ILE A 182 3.22 -9.09 -12.18
C ILE A 182 2.75 -10.37 -12.87
N HIS A 183 2.58 -10.35 -14.20
CA HIS A 183 2.24 -11.56 -14.95
C HIS A 183 3.32 -12.64 -14.81
N ALA A 184 4.60 -12.28 -14.92
CA ALA A 184 5.69 -13.23 -14.77
C ALA A 184 5.74 -13.83 -13.36
N ALA A 185 5.55 -13.00 -12.31
CA ALA A 185 5.50 -13.46 -10.93
C ALA A 185 4.32 -14.43 -10.70
N LEU A 186 3.09 -14.04 -11.08
CA LEU A 186 1.91 -14.90 -10.93
C LEU A 186 2.04 -16.21 -11.72
N ARG A 187 2.59 -16.14 -12.95
CA ARG A 187 2.85 -17.32 -13.77
C ARG A 187 3.88 -18.25 -13.14
N GLY A 188 4.89 -17.71 -12.46
CA GLY A 188 5.92 -18.50 -11.77
C GLY A 188 5.38 -19.34 -10.62
N TRP A 189 4.29 -18.89 -9.99
CA TRP A 189 3.62 -19.58 -8.89
C TRP A 189 2.38 -20.38 -9.30
N ALA A 190 1.87 -20.20 -10.52
CA ALA A 190 0.67 -20.90 -10.98
C ALA A 190 0.93 -22.40 -11.19
N THR A 191 -0.02 -23.25 -10.79
CA THR A 191 0.05 -24.69 -11.11
C THR A 191 0.05 -24.90 -12.63
N PRO A 192 0.63 -26.01 -13.13
CA PRO A 192 0.59 -26.31 -14.57
C PRO A 192 -0.83 -26.30 -15.17
N ALA A 193 -1.83 -26.76 -14.41
CA ALA A 193 -3.23 -26.77 -14.82
C ALA A 193 -3.83 -25.34 -14.90
N ALA A 194 -3.56 -24.49 -13.91
CA ALA A 194 -3.97 -23.09 -13.95
C ALA A 194 -3.27 -22.34 -15.09
N PHE A 195 -1.99 -22.63 -15.33
CA PHE A 195 -1.21 -22.02 -16.39
C PHE A 195 -1.73 -22.37 -17.79
N LEU A 196 -2.18 -23.60 -18.03
CA LEU A 196 -2.78 -23.97 -19.32
C LEU A 196 -4.09 -23.23 -19.57
N ARG A 197 -4.94 -23.07 -18.54
CA ARG A 197 -6.19 -22.28 -18.63
C ARG A 197 -5.92 -20.80 -18.93
N LEU A 198 -4.82 -20.23 -18.43
CA LEU A 198 -4.39 -18.87 -18.80
C LEU A 198 -3.93 -18.73 -20.26
N ARG A 199 -3.47 -19.81 -20.89
CA ARG A 199 -3.08 -19.81 -22.31
C ARG A 199 -4.26 -20.05 -23.25
N ASP A 200 -5.22 -20.86 -22.82
CA ASP A 200 -6.38 -21.27 -23.62
C ASP A 200 -7.54 -20.25 -23.52
N GLY A 201 -7.62 -19.49 -22.43
CA GLY A 201 -8.45 -18.29 -22.33
C GLY A 201 -7.78 -17.13 -23.05
N ASP A 202 -8.33 -16.77 -24.22
CA ASP A 202 -8.00 -15.56 -24.98
C ASP A 202 -7.62 -14.40 -24.05
N LEU A 203 -6.37 -13.92 -24.15
CA LEU A 203 -5.82 -12.81 -23.34
C LEU A 203 -6.50 -11.46 -23.65
N SER A 204 -7.60 -11.47 -24.43
CA SER A 204 -8.21 -10.31 -25.05
C SER A 204 -9.42 -9.69 -24.32
N PRO A 205 -10.02 -10.27 -23.25
CA PRO A 205 -10.93 -9.49 -22.42
C PRO A 205 -10.64 -9.51 -20.91
N VAL A 206 -9.66 -10.27 -20.41
CA VAL A 206 -9.33 -10.30 -18.97
C VAL A 206 -8.66 -9.00 -18.49
N PHE A 207 -8.00 -8.30 -19.41
CA PHE A 207 -7.40 -6.98 -19.18
C PHE A 207 -7.97 -6.01 -20.21
N GLY A 208 -9.19 -5.55 -19.95
CA GLY A 208 -9.85 -4.55 -20.78
C GLY A 208 -8.94 -3.33 -20.98
N SER A 209 -8.82 -2.88 -22.23
CA SER A 209 -8.18 -1.60 -22.54
C SER A 209 -9.02 -0.48 -21.94
N GLU A 210 -8.58 0.08 -20.82
CA GLU A 210 -9.09 1.38 -20.40
C GLU A 210 -8.53 2.42 -21.37
N ARG A 211 -9.45 3.06 -22.10
CA ARG A 211 -9.22 4.25 -22.91
C ARG A 211 -9.19 5.48 -22.03
#